data_AF-A0A421B1D8-F1
#
_entry.id   AF-A0A421B1D8-F1
#
_cell.length_a   1.000
_cell.length_b   1.000
_cell.length_c   1.000
_cell.angle_alpha   90.00
_cell.angle_beta   90.00
_cell.angle_gamma   90.00
#
_symmetry.space_group_name_H-M   'P 1'
#
loop_
_entity.id
_entity.type
_entity.pdbx_description
1 polymer ?
#
loop_
_entity_poly.entity_id
_entity_poly.type
_entity_poly.pdbx_seq_one_letter_code
_entity_poly.pdbx_strand_id
1 'polypeptide(L)'
;MAAPVAQPTLPMPRFAPEPVHDPDAFLGRWVYDNPALAARRELFTRWLTDPTPREDIAEQLGVRLGELLRSFNSTAPLGDPLPFGYRSAPFATVSMAGTCDDVADGRWPLFGTPMTLRCYLRDLSLLPQDMVEAADWNFMDAGLPGFLGYLYGSVHDGTLYLAGLQSDLGVRYSYLFQGRGGGTEVRVGDDVVERSAEEMVAAYGEYVPVLRRTFQRYWIQIMLGAAVTWARSAGVDRIGILRFPFRSEEDVQGHVVRRVYAELPERISGVDETVRVGDESHLYSVAPIASVESYLGTRFSRP
;
A
#
# COMPACT_ATOMS: atom_id res chain seq x y z
N MET A 1 17.17 22.07 10.94
CA MET A 1 16.78 20.80 10.30
C MET A 1 17.49 19.69 11.06
N ALA A 2 16.75 18.86 11.79
CA ALA A 2 17.33 17.69 12.44
C ALA A 2 17.68 16.66 11.36
N ALA A 3 18.86 16.05 11.46
CA ALA A 3 19.26 14.96 10.57
C ALA A 3 18.28 13.79 10.74
N PRO A 4 17.92 13.06 9.65
CA PRO A 4 17.10 11.88 9.78
C PRO A 4 17.84 10.85 10.64
N VAL A 5 17.17 10.38 11.69
CA VAL A 5 17.66 9.26 12.52
C VAL A 5 17.77 8.06 11.60
N ALA A 6 18.99 7.59 11.35
CA ALA A 6 19.23 6.41 10.55
C ALA A 6 18.47 5.23 11.16
N GLN A 7 17.47 4.72 10.45
CA GLN A 7 16.76 3.53 10.87
C GLN A 7 17.71 2.32 10.78
N PRO A 8 17.76 1.46 11.80
CA PRO A 8 18.60 0.27 11.76
C PRO A 8 18.15 -0.65 10.63
N THR A 9 19.07 -0.97 9.71
CA THR A 9 18.88 -2.01 8.70
C THR A 9 18.90 -3.37 9.38
N LEU A 10 17.72 -3.92 9.68
CA LEU A 10 17.62 -5.32 10.08
C LEU A 10 17.74 -6.20 8.83
N PRO A 11 18.50 -7.29 8.87
CA PRO A 11 18.52 -8.24 7.76
C PRO A 11 17.10 -8.75 7.52
N MET A 12 16.70 -8.78 6.24
CA MET A 12 15.44 -9.39 5.80
C MET A 12 15.30 -10.79 6.43
N PRO A 13 14.19 -11.10 7.13
CA PRO A 13 13.98 -12.42 7.68
C PRO A 13 14.03 -13.45 6.54
N ARG A 14 14.81 -14.51 6.74
CA ARG A 14 14.88 -15.62 5.78
C ARG A 14 13.50 -16.27 5.70
N PHE A 15 12.95 -16.37 4.48
CA PHE A 15 11.66 -17.01 4.21
C PHE A 15 11.76 -18.52 4.46
N ALA A 16 11.47 -18.97 5.68
CA ALA A 16 11.22 -20.38 5.96
C ALA A 16 9.71 -20.65 5.79
N PRO A 17 9.29 -21.63 4.97
CA PRO A 17 7.89 -22.03 4.90
C PRO A 17 7.50 -22.75 6.19
N GLU A 18 6.57 -22.17 6.96
CA GLU A 18 5.97 -22.80 8.15
C GLU A 18 4.54 -23.26 7.84
N PRO A 19 4.11 -24.43 8.38
CA PRO A 19 2.76 -24.93 8.20
C PRO A 19 1.76 -24.18 9.10
N VAL A 20 0.69 -23.66 8.47
CA VAL A 20 -0.64 -23.36 9.05
C VAL A 20 -0.71 -22.35 10.21
N HIS A 21 -0.83 -21.08 9.82
CA HIS A 21 -1.91 -20.12 10.13
C HIS A 21 -2.62 -20.10 11.51
N ASP A 22 -1.89 -19.81 12.59
CA ASP A 22 -2.46 -19.31 13.86
C ASP A 22 -2.44 -17.76 13.89
N PRO A 23 -3.60 -17.08 13.86
CA PRO A 23 -3.69 -15.62 13.96
C PRO A 23 -2.99 -15.05 15.20
N ASP A 24 -3.10 -15.72 16.34
CA ASP A 24 -2.52 -15.24 17.60
C ASP A 24 -1.00 -15.36 17.54
N ALA A 25 -0.47 -16.44 16.96
CA ALA A 25 0.97 -16.55 16.72
C ALA A 25 1.48 -15.53 15.70
N PHE A 26 0.69 -15.20 14.67
CA PHE A 26 1.03 -14.14 13.73
C PHE A 26 1.11 -12.78 14.43
N LEU A 27 0.08 -12.41 15.19
CA LEU A 27 0.04 -11.15 15.94
C LEU A 27 1.11 -11.11 17.03
N GLY A 28 1.41 -12.25 17.67
CA GLY A 28 2.57 -12.42 18.55
C GLY A 28 3.85 -11.97 17.88
N ARG A 29 4.22 -12.62 16.77
CA ARG A 29 5.48 -12.30 16.06
C ARG A 29 5.57 -10.88 15.54
N TRP A 30 4.50 -10.37 14.93
CA TRP A 30 4.55 -9.11 14.17
C TRP A 30 4.09 -7.89 14.94
N VAL A 31 3.38 -8.09 16.05
CA VAL A 31 2.83 -7.01 16.88
C VAL A 31 3.28 -7.13 18.34
N TYR A 32 2.85 -8.17 19.06
CA TYR A 32 3.02 -8.24 20.51
C TYR A 32 4.48 -8.45 20.96
N ASP A 33 5.27 -9.17 20.17
CA ASP A 33 6.66 -9.51 20.50
C ASP A 33 7.68 -8.82 19.60
N ASN A 34 7.22 -8.10 18.56
CA ASN A 34 8.10 -7.46 17.58
C ASN A 34 8.97 -6.37 18.24
N PRO A 35 10.31 -6.52 18.28
CA PRO A 35 11.20 -5.54 18.90
C PRO A 35 11.30 -4.23 18.10
N ALA A 36 11.03 -4.26 16.79
CA ALA A 36 11.09 -3.07 15.95
C ALA A 36 10.00 -2.05 16.30
N LEU A 37 8.85 -2.49 16.84
CA LEU A 37 7.79 -1.59 17.29
C LEU A 37 8.19 -0.76 18.51
N ALA A 38 9.05 -1.29 19.39
CA ALA A 38 9.48 -0.65 20.63
C ALA A 38 8.26 -0.09 21.41
N ALA A 39 8.29 1.18 21.84
CA ALA A 39 7.20 1.83 22.57
C ALA A 39 5.87 1.91 21.79
N ARG A 40 5.87 1.70 20.46
CA ARG A 40 4.67 1.76 19.62
C ARG A 40 3.82 0.50 19.70
N ARG A 41 4.34 -0.57 20.32
CA ARG A 41 3.63 -1.85 20.48
C ARG A 41 2.32 -1.69 21.23
N GLU A 42 2.29 -0.90 22.30
CA GLU A 42 1.08 -0.67 23.08
C GLU A 42 -0.01 -0.02 22.22
N LEU A 43 0.39 0.95 21.39
CA LEU A 43 -0.52 1.61 20.47
C LEU A 43 -1.08 0.63 19.42
N PHE A 44 -0.23 -0.21 18.85
CA PHE A 44 -0.68 -1.27 17.93
C PHE A 44 -1.60 -2.29 18.59
N THR A 45 -1.29 -2.68 19.82
CA THR A 45 -2.10 -3.63 20.59
C THR A 45 -3.49 -3.04 20.89
N ARG A 46 -3.53 -1.75 21.25
CA ARG A 46 -4.79 -1.01 21.39
C ARG A 46 -5.57 -1.05 20.08
N TRP A 47 -4.95 -0.70 18.95
CA TRP A 47 -5.63 -0.69 17.65
C TRP A 47 -6.24 -2.04 17.26
N LEU A 48 -5.55 -3.15 17.56
CA LEU A 48 -6.09 -4.50 17.29
C LEU A 48 -7.29 -4.87 18.17
N THR A 49 -7.48 -4.19 19.31
CA THR A 49 -8.48 -4.55 20.33
C THR A 49 -9.54 -3.48 20.56
N ASP A 50 -9.38 -2.30 19.94
CA ASP A 50 -10.21 -1.11 20.10
C ASP A 50 -10.78 -0.69 18.72
N PRO A 51 -12.11 -0.69 18.52
CA PRO A 51 -12.73 -0.27 17.27
C PRO A 51 -12.79 1.26 17.10
N THR A 52 -12.21 2.04 18.03
CA THR A 52 -12.20 3.51 17.97
C THR A 52 -11.43 4.00 16.73
N PRO A 53 -11.99 4.91 15.90
CA PRO A 53 -11.29 5.53 14.77
C PRO A 53 -9.95 6.18 15.13
N ARG A 54 -9.02 6.25 14.17
CA ARG A 54 -7.64 6.72 14.39
C ARG A 54 -7.60 8.22 14.72
N GLU A 55 -8.51 8.97 14.13
CA GLU A 55 -8.77 10.39 14.36
C GLU A 55 -9.15 10.63 15.83
N ASP A 56 -10.11 9.86 16.34
CA ASP A 56 -10.58 9.93 17.71
C ASP A 56 -9.48 9.51 18.70
N ILE A 57 -8.68 8.50 18.36
CA ILE A 57 -7.51 8.09 19.17
C ILE A 57 -6.48 9.23 19.22
N ALA A 58 -6.17 9.86 18.09
CA ALA A 58 -5.22 10.97 18.04
C ALA A 58 -5.69 12.13 18.93
N GLU A 59 -6.98 12.50 18.84
CA GLU A 59 -7.61 13.52 19.67
C GLU A 59 -7.52 13.18 21.16
N GLN A 60 -7.91 11.96 21.56
CA GLN A 60 -7.86 11.51 22.95
C GLN A 60 -6.45 11.52 23.55
N LEU A 61 -5.44 11.19 22.74
CA LEU A 61 -4.04 11.20 23.15
C LEU A 61 -3.41 12.59 23.09
N GLY A 62 -4.10 13.59 22.52
CA GLY A 62 -3.57 14.93 22.31
C GLY A 62 -2.37 14.97 21.34
N VAL A 63 -2.31 14.03 20.39
CA VAL A 63 -1.25 13.93 19.36
C VAL A 63 -1.83 14.25 17.99
N ARG A 64 -0.96 14.62 17.04
CA ARG A 64 -1.41 14.84 15.65
C ARG A 64 -1.66 13.50 14.95
N LEU A 65 -2.67 13.45 14.08
CA LEU A 65 -3.03 12.23 13.35
C LEU A 65 -1.84 11.64 12.57
N GLY A 66 -1.02 12.46 11.92
CA GLY A 66 0.15 11.97 11.20
C GLY A 66 1.26 11.40 12.08
N GLU A 67 1.39 11.89 13.30
CA GLU A 67 2.30 11.31 14.30
C GLU A 67 1.84 9.92 14.72
N LEU A 68 0.53 9.75 14.89
CA LEU A 68 -0.11 8.46 15.16
C LEU A 68 0.05 7.50 13.97
N LEU A 69 -0.34 7.92 12.76
CA LEU A 69 -0.31 7.09 11.56
C LEU A 69 1.10 6.64 11.18
N ARG A 70 2.13 7.50 11.33
CA ARG A 70 3.53 7.04 11.10
C ARG A 70 4.00 6.02 12.11
N SER A 71 3.47 6.06 13.33
CA SER A 71 3.76 5.04 14.35
C SER A 71 3.20 3.68 13.92
N PHE A 72 2.01 3.68 13.31
CA PHE A 72 1.45 2.48 12.69
C PHE A 72 2.22 2.07 11.45
N ASN A 73 2.48 3.00 10.55
CA ASN A 73 2.99 2.68 9.23
C ASN A 73 4.51 2.49 9.16
N SER A 74 5.20 2.38 10.29
CA SER A 74 6.65 2.14 10.37
C SER A 74 6.99 0.96 11.27
N THR A 75 6.40 -0.21 11.00
CA THR A 75 6.51 -1.42 11.84
C THR A 75 7.80 -2.21 11.67
N ALA A 76 8.48 -2.01 10.54
CA ALA A 76 9.75 -2.64 10.24
C ALA A 76 10.63 -1.66 9.45
N PRO A 77 11.96 -1.85 9.44
CA PRO A 77 12.85 -1.09 8.58
C PRO A 77 12.49 -1.24 7.11
N LEU A 78 12.76 -0.18 6.34
CA LEU A 78 12.62 -0.21 4.89
C LEU A 78 13.81 -0.94 4.26
N GLY A 79 13.52 -1.71 3.20
CA GLY A 79 14.53 -2.30 2.32
C GLY A 79 15.12 -1.29 1.35
N ASP A 80 16.09 -1.73 0.56
CA ASP A 80 16.69 -0.90 -0.48
C ASP A 80 15.67 -0.64 -1.62
N PRO A 81 15.67 0.58 -2.21
CA PRO A 81 14.81 0.87 -3.35
C PRO A 81 15.13 0.01 -4.56
N LEU A 82 14.14 -0.70 -5.08
CA LEU A 82 14.25 -1.50 -6.30
C LEU A 82 13.66 -0.72 -7.49
N PRO A 83 14.49 -0.35 -8.48
CA PRO A 83 14.05 0.44 -9.62
C PRO A 83 13.25 -0.36 -10.65
N PHE A 84 12.27 0.29 -11.27
CA PHE A 84 11.57 -0.21 -12.45
C PHE A 84 11.06 0.93 -13.33
N GLY A 85 10.58 0.62 -14.52
CA GLY A 85 10.00 1.57 -15.45
C GLY A 85 8.59 1.17 -15.88
N TYR A 86 7.73 2.15 -16.12
CA TYR A 86 6.46 1.93 -16.81
C TYR A 86 6.19 3.07 -17.79
N ARG A 87 6.05 2.77 -19.08
CA ARG A 87 5.92 3.75 -20.17
C ARG A 87 7.03 4.82 -20.15
N SER A 88 8.27 4.39 -19.95
CA SER A 88 9.47 5.24 -19.86
C SER A 88 9.58 6.13 -18.61
N ALA A 89 8.54 6.21 -17.76
CA ALA A 89 8.65 6.89 -16.47
C ALA A 89 9.37 5.98 -15.46
N PRO A 90 10.35 6.50 -14.70
CA PRO A 90 11.09 5.72 -13.72
C PRO A 90 10.40 5.71 -12.34
N PHE A 91 10.31 4.52 -11.76
CA PHE A 91 9.70 4.26 -10.45
C PHE A 91 10.65 3.45 -9.56
N ALA A 92 10.35 3.42 -8.28
CA ALA A 92 10.99 2.52 -7.31
C ALA A 92 9.92 1.87 -6.43
N THR A 93 10.17 0.62 -6.06
CA THR A 93 9.44 -0.05 -4.98
C THR A 93 10.36 -0.19 -3.77
N VAL A 94 9.84 0.08 -2.59
CA VAL A 94 10.55 -0.06 -1.31
C VAL A 94 9.72 -0.96 -0.41
N SER A 95 10.32 -2.06 0.04
CA SER A 95 9.63 -3.03 0.90
C SER A 95 9.73 -2.66 2.37
N MET A 96 8.68 -2.98 3.12
CA MET A 96 8.63 -3.02 4.57
C MET A 96 8.12 -4.41 4.97
N ALA A 97 8.98 -5.23 5.58
CA ALA A 97 8.62 -6.55 6.10
C ALA A 97 7.88 -6.43 7.44
N GLY A 98 6.68 -5.87 7.39
CA GLY A 98 5.88 -5.55 8.56
C GLY A 98 4.43 -5.26 8.18
N THR A 99 3.58 -5.12 9.19
CA THR A 99 2.17 -4.77 9.04
C THR A 99 2.00 -3.27 8.80
N CYS A 100 0.89 -2.86 8.19
CA CYS A 100 0.45 -1.47 8.24
C CYS A 100 -0.75 -1.33 9.18
N ASP A 101 -1.30 -0.13 9.27
CA ASP A 101 -2.50 0.20 10.01
C ASP A 101 -3.76 -0.61 9.61
N ASP A 102 -3.83 -1.13 8.38
CA ASP A 102 -4.95 -1.95 7.88
C ASP A 102 -5.00 -3.38 8.45
N VAL A 103 -4.04 -3.77 9.31
CA VAL A 103 -4.02 -5.11 9.92
C VAL A 103 -5.28 -5.44 10.74
N ALA A 104 -6.00 -4.42 11.22
CA ALA A 104 -7.22 -4.59 12.01
C ALA A 104 -8.50 -4.80 11.17
N ASP A 105 -8.47 -4.55 9.86
CA ASP A 105 -9.69 -4.47 9.03
C ASP A 105 -10.26 -5.84 8.58
N GLY A 106 -9.83 -6.95 9.19
CA GLY A 106 -10.30 -8.32 8.94
C GLY A 106 -10.01 -8.88 7.53
N ARG A 107 -9.70 -8.02 6.56
CA ARG A 107 -9.28 -8.38 5.19
C ARG A 107 -7.77 -8.65 5.10
N TRP A 108 -7.01 -8.24 6.12
CA TRP A 108 -5.58 -8.46 6.17
C TRP A 108 -5.24 -9.94 6.40
N PRO A 109 -4.37 -10.56 5.60
CA PRO A 109 -3.92 -11.94 5.81
C PRO A 109 -3.07 -12.06 7.07
N LEU A 110 -3.62 -12.62 8.13
CA LEU A 110 -2.90 -12.92 9.39
C LEU A 110 -2.08 -14.21 9.26
N PHE A 111 -1.29 -14.30 8.20
CA PHE A 111 -0.41 -15.44 7.96
C PHE A 111 0.86 -15.08 7.20
N GLY A 112 1.81 -16.01 7.18
CA GLY A 112 3.08 -15.83 6.49
C GLY A 112 3.90 -14.67 7.06
N THR A 113 4.64 -14.02 6.18
CA THR A 113 5.41 -12.79 6.48
C THR A 113 4.68 -11.58 5.92
N PRO A 114 4.19 -10.64 6.74
CA PRO A 114 3.54 -9.44 6.27
C PRO A 114 4.52 -8.62 5.44
N MET A 115 3.98 -8.04 4.38
CA MET A 115 4.75 -7.28 3.41
C MET A 115 3.94 -6.07 2.97
N THR A 116 4.57 -4.90 3.07
CA THR A 116 4.08 -3.67 2.46
C THR A 116 5.09 -3.18 1.44
N LEU A 117 4.64 -2.89 0.22
CA LEU A 117 5.45 -2.36 -0.87
C LEU A 117 5.02 -0.93 -1.15
N ARG A 118 5.92 0.03 -0.92
CA ARG A 118 5.68 1.45 -1.18
C ARG A 118 6.20 1.80 -2.56
N CYS A 119 5.40 2.46 -3.37
CA CYS A 119 5.75 2.84 -4.73
C CYS A 119 6.07 4.33 -4.81
N TYR A 120 7.19 4.66 -5.46
CA TYR A 120 7.69 6.03 -5.59
C TYR A 120 7.96 6.38 -7.05
N LEU A 121 7.64 7.60 -7.44
CA LEU A 121 8.11 8.23 -8.66
C LEU A 121 9.56 8.67 -8.47
N ARG A 122 10.47 8.22 -9.34
CA ARG A 122 11.88 8.60 -9.23
C ARG A 122 12.22 9.91 -9.92
N ASP A 123 11.46 10.26 -10.95
CA ASP A 123 11.63 11.55 -11.62
C ASP A 123 10.77 12.61 -10.92
N LEU A 124 11.39 13.24 -9.92
CA LEU A 124 10.77 14.28 -9.10
C LEU A 124 10.52 15.59 -9.87
N SER A 125 10.94 15.69 -11.13
CA SER A 125 10.63 16.85 -11.98
C SER A 125 9.24 16.79 -12.61
N LEU A 126 8.60 15.62 -12.62
CA LEU A 126 7.32 15.42 -13.30
C LEU A 126 6.11 15.91 -12.50
N LEU A 127 6.16 15.78 -11.16
CA LEU A 127 5.10 16.19 -10.25
C LEU A 127 5.74 16.91 -9.07
N PRO A 128 5.12 18.00 -8.59
CA PRO A 128 5.65 18.71 -7.45
C PRO A 128 5.45 17.87 -6.17
N GLN A 129 6.39 17.98 -5.24
CA GLN A 129 6.46 17.12 -4.06
C GLN A 129 5.28 17.37 -3.11
N ASP A 130 4.83 18.61 -2.98
CA ASP A 130 3.68 19.01 -2.17
C ASP A 130 2.37 18.35 -2.65
N MET A 131 2.20 18.18 -3.96
CA MET A 131 1.07 17.49 -4.56
C MET A 131 1.02 16.01 -4.15
N VAL A 132 2.19 15.37 -4.06
CA VAL A 132 2.36 13.99 -3.61
C VAL A 132 2.09 13.88 -2.11
N GLU A 133 2.68 14.76 -1.30
CA GLU A 133 2.50 14.78 0.15
C GLU A 133 1.04 15.03 0.51
N ALA A 134 0.39 15.98 -0.13
CA ALA A 134 -1.02 16.30 0.09
C ALA A 134 -1.95 15.10 -0.13
N ALA A 135 -1.59 14.18 -1.04
CA ALA A 135 -2.35 12.97 -1.30
C ALA A 135 -2.08 11.85 -0.29
N ASP A 136 -0.93 11.84 0.39
CA ASP A 136 -0.53 10.83 1.37
C ASP A 136 -1.09 11.13 2.76
N TRP A 137 -2.42 11.07 2.90
CA TRP A 137 -3.10 11.27 4.18
C TRP A 137 -2.86 10.10 5.16
N ASN A 138 -2.41 8.94 4.67
CA ASN A 138 -2.01 7.78 5.50
C ASN A 138 -0.55 7.83 5.97
N PHE A 139 0.23 8.85 5.58
CA PHE A 139 1.63 9.01 5.97
C PHE A 139 2.50 7.78 5.67
N MET A 140 2.28 7.19 4.50
CA MET A 140 2.96 6.01 4.00
C MET A 140 4.26 6.35 3.23
N ASP A 141 4.59 7.63 3.05
CA ASP A 141 5.81 8.08 2.36
C ASP A 141 7.12 7.68 3.05
N ALA A 142 7.11 7.43 4.37
CA ALA A 142 8.31 7.32 5.22
C ALA A 142 9.28 8.51 5.09
N GLY A 143 8.76 9.70 4.80
CA GLY A 143 9.55 10.90 4.56
C GLY A 143 10.41 10.86 3.29
N LEU A 144 10.15 9.90 2.38
CA LEU A 144 10.82 9.83 1.08
C LEU A 144 9.98 10.56 0.01
N PRO A 145 10.61 11.33 -0.89
CA PRO A 145 9.89 12.08 -1.90
C PRO A 145 9.30 11.19 -3.00
N GLY A 146 8.25 11.69 -3.65
CA GLY A 146 7.64 11.03 -4.81
C GLY A 146 6.76 9.82 -4.47
N PHE A 147 6.31 9.63 -3.24
CA PHE A 147 5.37 8.56 -2.88
C PHE A 147 4.08 8.60 -3.73
N LEU A 148 3.63 7.44 -4.20
CA LEU A 148 2.45 7.36 -5.08
C LEU A 148 1.34 6.47 -4.51
N GLY A 149 1.67 5.59 -3.57
CA GLY A 149 0.77 4.59 -3.05
C GLY A 149 1.54 3.36 -2.56
N TYR A 150 0.79 2.39 -2.07
CA TYR A 150 1.33 1.18 -1.48
C TYR A 150 0.48 -0.06 -1.78
N LEU A 151 1.13 -1.21 -1.70
CA LEU A 151 0.51 -2.53 -1.75
C LEU A 151 0.79 -3.21 -0.42
N TYR A 152 -0.12 -4.05 0.03
CA TYR A 152 0.11 -4.80 1.25
C TYR A 152 -0.54 -6.17 1.25
N GLY A 153 0.00 -7.04 2.10
CA GLY A 153 -0.49 -8.39 2.31
C GLY A 153 0.60 -9.25 2.95
N SER A 154 0.73 -10.51 2.50
CA SER A 154 1.66 -11.47 3.10
C SER A 154 2.35 -12.36 2.09
N VAL A 155 3.59 -12.74 2.40
CA VAL A 155 4.40 -13.70 1.64
C VAL A 155 4.28 -15.05 2.30
N HIS A 156 3.89 -16.07 1.53
CA HIS A 156 3.75 -17.44 1.99
C HIS A 156 3.92 -18.40 0.80
N ASP A 157 4.66 -19.49 0.97
CA ASP A 157 4.84 -20.57 -0.02
C ASP A 157 5.11 -20.09 -1.46
N GLY A 158 6.07 -19.17 -1.59
CA GLY A 158 6.49 -18.62 -2.88
C GLY A 158 5.48 -17.68 -3.54
N THR A 159 4.49 -17.20 -2.79
CA THR A 159 3.43 -16.30 -3.26
C THR A 159 3.36 -15.03 -2.42
N LEU A 160 3.22 -13.88 -3.07
CA LEU A 160 2.79 -12.64 -2.42
C LEU A 160 1.26 -12.52 -2.51
N TYR A 161 0.56 -12.80 -1.42
CA TYR A 161 -0.89 -12.65 -1.29
C TYR A 161 -1.22 -11.20 -0.92
N LEU A 162 -1.68 -10.43 -1.89
CA LEU A 162 -2.07 -9.03 -1.74
C LEU A 162 -3.50 -8.93 -1.21
N ALA A 163 -3.64 -8.19 -0.12
CA ALA A 163 -4.91 -7.80 0.46
C ALA A 163 -5.32 -6.38 0.06
N GLY A 164 -4.33 -5.54 -0.25
CA GLY A 164 -4.51 -4.14 -0.59
C GLY A 164 -3.67 -3.68 -1.76
N LEU A 165 -4.29 -2.88 -2.63
CA LEU A 165 -3.64 -2.08 -3.66
C LEU A 165 -4.19 -0.65 -3.59
N GLN A 166 -3.42 0.29 -3.05
CA GLN A 166 -3.94 1.61 -2.70
C GLN A 166 -3.09 2.76 -3.25
N SER A 167 -3.77 3.79 -3.75
CA SER A 167 -3.14 5.03 -4.20
C SER A 167 -4.16 6.15 -4.12
N ASP A 168 -4.10 6.96 -3.07
CA ASP A 168 -4.96 8.13 -2.93
C ASP A 168 -4.74 9.14 -4.06
N LEU A 169 -3.50 9.33 -4.49
CA LEU A 169 -3.18 10.15 -5.67
C LEU A 169 -3.81 9.58 -6.96
N GLY A 170 -3.85 8.24 -7.12
CA GLY A 170 -4.48 7.58 -8.25
C GLY A 170 -6.01 7.65 -8.21
N VAL A 171 -6.61 7.58 -7.02
CA VAL A 171 -8.05 7.46 -6.78
C VAL A 171 -8.68 8.82 -6.48
N ARG A 172 -8.30 9.50 -5.40
CA ARG A 172 -8.93 10.74 -4.90
C ARG A 172 -8.76 11.90 -5.88
N TYR A 173 -7.56 12.09 -6.43
CA TYR A 173 -7.32 13.19 -7.38
C TYR A 173 -8.08 13.00 -8.69
N SER A 174 -8.50 11.77 -9.01
CA SER A 174 -9.39 11.56 -10.16
C SER A 174 -10.74 12.21 -9.92
N TYR A 175 -11.27 12.19 -8.69
CA TYR A 175 -12.56 12.79 -8.35
C TYR A 175 -12.47 14.31 -8.14
N LEU A 176 -11.40 14.80 -7.51
CA LEU A 176 -11.18 16.22 -7.23
C LEU A 176 -11.10 17.07 -8.50
N PHE A 177 -10.32 16.62 -9.48
CA PHE A 177 -10.12 17.32 -10.75
C PHE A 177 -11.14 16.95 -11.84
N GLN A 178 -12.19 16.22 -11.49
CA GLN A 178 -13.32 15.89 -12.38
C GLN A 178 -14.60 16.67 -12.03
N GLY A 179 -14.54 17.63 -11.11
CA GLY A 179 -15.62 18.61 -10.91
C GLY A 179 -16.88 18.05 -10.24
N ARG A 180 -16.76 17.00 -9.42
CA ARG A 180 -17.91 16.45 -8.66
C ARG A 180 -18.34 17.30 -7.45
N GLY A 181 -17.68 18.43 -7.21
CA GLY A 181 -17.92 19.30 -6.05
C GLY A 181 -17.46 18.67 -4.73
N GLY A 182 -17.31 19.49 -3.69
CA GLY A 182 -16.93 19.06 -2.34
C GLY A 182 -15.47 19.34 -1.96
N GLY A 183 -15.14 18.95 -0.72
CA GLY A 183 -13.78 18.96 -0.19
C GLY A 183 -13.09 17.60 -0.28
N THR A 184 -11.83 17.55 0.10
CA THR A 184 -11.04 16.33 0.28
C THR A 184 -10.10 16.50 1.45
N GLU A 185 -9.84 15.41 2.15
CA GLU A 185 -8.75 15.33 3.10
C GLU A 185 -7.41 15.42 2.40
N VAL A 186 -6.61 16.39 2.82
CA VAL A 186 -5.22 16.51 2.41
C VAL A 186 -4.32 16.57 3.63
N ARG A 187 -3.13 16.01 3.48
CA ARG A 187 -2.07 16.17 4.48
C ARG A 187 -1.49 17.58 4.43
N VAL A 188 -1.38 18.21 5.60
CA VAL A 188 -0.66 19.47 5.82
C VAL A 188 0.25 19.29 7.02
N GLY A 189 1.55 19.11 6.76
CA GLY A 189 2.50 18.73 7.81
C GLY A 189 2.14 17.36 8.39
N ASP A 190 1.65 17.36 9.63
CA ASP A 190 1.26 16.17 10.40
C ASP A 190 -0.25 16.08 10.65
N ASP A 191 -1.01 17.00 10.09
CA ASP A 191 -2.46 17.06 10.20
C ASP A 191 -3.09 16.66 8.88
N VAL A 192 -4.34 16.19 8.95
CA VAL A 192 -5.20 15.98 7.80
C VAL A 192 -6.34 16.97 7.90
N VAL A 193 -6.51 17.78 6.85
CA VAL A 193 -7.52 18.84 6.82
C VAL A 193 -8.35 18.73 5.56
N GLU A 194 -9.63 19.08 5.66
CA GLU A 194 -10.48 19.16 4.48
C GLU A 194 -10.15 20.44 3.68
N ARG A 195 -9.89 20.28 2.38
CA ARG A 195 -9.67 21.37 1.42
C ARG A 195 -10.66 21.29 0.28
N SER A 196 -11.10 22.45 -0.21
CA SER A 196 -12.02 22.50 -1.34
C SER A 196 -11.34 22.03 -2.64
N ALA A 197 -12.11 21.45 -3.55
CA ALA A 197 -11.61 21.11 -4.88
C ALA A 197 -11.05 22.33 -5.64
N GLU A 198 -11.60 23.53 -5.40
CA GLU A 198 -11.17 24.79 -6.02
C GLU A 198 -9.75 25.18 -5.59
N GLU A 199 -9.43 25.07 -4.29
CA GLU A 199 -8.08 25.31 -3.78
C GLU A 199 -7.08 24.32 -4.39
N MET A 200 -7.45 23.04 -4.47
CA MET A 200 -6.61 22.01 -5.07
C MET A 200 -6.39 22.23 -6.57
N VAL A 201 -7.41 22.68 -7.30
CA VAL A 201 -7.32 23.05 -8.74
C VAL A 201 -6.40 24.25 -8.92
N ALA A 202 -6.51 25.26 -8.07
CA ALA A 202 -5.65 26.43 -8.12
C ALA A 202 -4.18 26.07 -7.86
N ALA A 203 -3.92 25.15 -6.91
CA ALA A 203 -2.57 24.72 -6.57
C ALA A 203 -1.96 23.77 -7.61
N TYR A 204 -2.71 22.76 -8.08
CA TYR A 204 -2.14 21.62 -8.80
C TYR A 204 -2.74 21.37 -10.20
N GLY A 205 -3.69 22.19 -10.64
CA GLY A 205 -4.42 22.00 -11.90
C GLY A 205 -3.53 21.87 -13.13
N GLU A 206 -2.42 22.62 -13.17
CA GLU A 206 -1.46 22.58 -14.29
C GLU A 206 -0.71 21.24 -14.42
N TYR A 207 -0.56 20.49 -13.31
CA TYR A 207 0.15 19.20 -13.29
C TYR A 207 -0.76 18.01 -13.61
N VAL A 208 -2.09 18.19 -13.60
CA VAL A 208 -3.06 17.12 -13.87
C VAL A 208 -2.82 16.39 -15.21
N PRO A 209 -2.49 17.07 -16.34
CA PRO A 209 -2.16 16.39 -17.58
C PRO A 209 -0.90 15.52 -17.50
N VAL A 210 0.09 15.92 -16.69
CA VAL A 210 1.30 15.12 -16.44
C VAL A 210 0.95 13.93 -15.55
N LEU A 211 0.28 14.16 -14.41
CA LEU A 211 -0.20 13.10 -13.51
C LEU A 211 -0.97 12.02 -14.28
N ARG A 212 -1.93 12.41 -15.13
CA ARG A 212 -2.75 11.49 -15.92
C ARG A 212 -1.95 10.60 -16.84
N ARG A 213 -0.94 11.16 -17.51
CA ARG A 213 -0.12 10.45 -18.50
C ARG A 213 0.95 9.59 -17.85
N THR A 214 1.51 10.05 -16.74
CA THR A 214 2.61 9.38 -16.04
C THR A 214 2.10 8.29 -15.10
N PHE A 215 1.07 8.59 -14.29
CA PHE A 215 0.68 7.71 -13.19
C PHE A 215 -0.83 7.39 -13.16
N GLN A 216 -1.70 8.38 -13.00
CA GLN A 216 -3.11 8.16 -12.63
C GLN A 216 -3.87 7.23 -13.60
N ARG A 217 -3.64 7.28 -14.91
CA ARG A 217 -4.33 6.37 -15.84
C ARG A 217 -3.87 4.91 -15.70
N TYR A 218 -2.68 4.70 -15.17
CA TYR A 218 -1.97 3.44 -15.14
C TYR A 218 -1.62 2.98 -13.72
N TRP A 219 -2.21 3.59 -12.69
CA TRP A 219 -1.77 3.41 -11.31
C TRP A 219 -1.82 1.93 -10.90
N ILE A 220 -2.87 1.18 -11.24
CA ILE A 220 -2.96 -0.28 -10.98
C ILE A 220 -1.78 -1.03 -11.60
N GLN A 221 -1.45 -0.74 -12.86
CA GLN A 221 -0.33 -1.40 -13.56
C GLN A 221 1.03 -1.01 -12.95
N ILE A 222 1.19 0.24 -12.53
CA ILE A 222 2.42 0.71 -11.88
C ILE A 222 2.60 0.04 -10.52
N MET A 223 1.53 -0.06 -9.73
CA MET A 223 1.53 -0.80 -8.46
C MET A 223 1.84 -2.29 -8.68
N LEU A 224 1.27 -2.93 -9.69
CA LEU A 224 1.66 -4.30 -10.06
C LEU A 224 3.12 -4.39 -10.52
N GLY A 225 3.64 -3.39 -11.23
CA GLY A 225 5.06 -3.28 -11.57
C GLY A 225 5.96 -3.26 -10.33
N ALA A 226 5.53 -2.56 -9.27
CA ALA A 226 6.20 -2.56 -7.97
C ALA A 226 6.18 -3.96 -7.32
N ALA A 227 5.03 -4.66 -7.32
CA ALA A 227 4.94 -6.04 -6.83
C ALA A 227 5.85 -7.00 -7.60
N VAL A 228 5.80 -6.98 -8.93
CA VAL A 228 6.61 -7.84 -9.79
C VAL A 228 8.11 -7.59 -9.58
N THR A 229 8.52 -6.32 -9.53
CA THR A 229 9.92 -5.95 -9.33
C THR A 229 10.45 -6.48 -8.01
N TRP A 230 9.70 -6.29 -6.94
CA TRP A 230 10.06 -6.82 -5.62
C TRP A 230 10.05 -8.35 -5.60
N ALA A 231 8.98 -8.98 -6.10
CA ALA A 231 8.82 -10.44 -6.09
C ALA A 231 9.99 -11.14 -6.80
N ARG A 232 10.42 -10.63 -7.96
CA ARG A 232 11.58 -11.16 -8.69
C ARG A 232 12.88 -11.02 -7.90
N SER A 233 13.09 -9.89 -7.21
CA SER A 233 14.26 -9.71 -6.35
C SER A 233 14.24 -10.62 -5.12
N ALA A 234 13.05 -10.97 -4.63
CA ALA A 234 12.85 -11.78 -3.43
C ALA A 234 12.73 -13.29 -3.72
N GLY A 235 12.70 -13.72 -4.98
CA GLY A 235 12.49 -15.13 -5.35
C GLY A 235 11.05 -15.61 -5.13
N VAL A 236 10.08 -14.70 -5.20
CA VAL A 236 8.64 -15.00 -5.15
C VAL A 236 8.13 -15.21 -6.58
N ASP A 237 7.42 -16.31 -6.81
CA ASP A 237 7.05 -16.79 -8.14
C ASP A 237 5.59 -16.50 -8.51
N ARG A 238 4.76 -16.13 -7.53
CA ARG A 238 3.32 -15.92 -7.71
C ARG A 238 2.82 -14.66 -6.98
N ILE A 239 1.75 -14.06 -7.50
CA ILE A 239 0.98 -13.00 -6.83
C ILE A 239 -0.46 -13.48 -6.68
N GLY A 240 -0.98 -13.46 -5.46
CA GLY A 240 -2.39 -13.64 -5.15
C GLY A 240 -3.08 -12.30 -4.97
N ILE A 241 -4.28 -12.13 -5.52
CA ILE A 241 -5.13 -10.95 -5.28
C ILE A 241 -6.37 -11.41 -4.54
N LEU A 242 -6.65 -10.80 -3.37
CA LEU A 242 -7.78 -11.17 -2.52
C LEU A 242 -9.12 -11.13 -3.29
N ARG A 243 -9.97 -12.12 -3.02
CA ARG A 243 -11.35 -12.22 -3.50
C ARG A 243 -12.28 -12.11 -2.29
N PHE A 244 -13.30 -11.28 -2.40
CA PHE A 244 -14.32 -11.12 -1.38
C PHE A 244 -15.66 -10.68 -1.98
N PRO A 245 -16.78 -10.92 -1.29
CA PRO A 245 -18.08 -10.39 -1.70
C PRO A 245 -18.09 -8.86 -1.68
N PHE A 246 -18.47 -8.24 -2.80
CA PHE A 246 -18.56 -6.78 -2.90
C PHE A 246 -19.87 -6.26 -2.30
N ARG A 247 -19.80 -5.08 -1.69
CA ARG A 247 -20.99 -4.30 -1.38
C ARG A 247 -21.61 -3.73 -2.67
N SER A 248 -22.86 -3.33 -2.62
CA SER A 248 -23.59 -2.83 -3.80
C SER A 248 -22.91 -1.63 -4.49
N GLU A 249 -22.29 -0.76 -3.70
CA GLU A 249 -21.55 0.41 -4.13
C GLU A 249 -20.18 0.05 -4.72
N GLU A 250 -19.59 -1.07 -4.28
CA GLU A 250 -18.31 -1.57 -4.76
C GLU A 250 -18.45 -2.34 -6.08
N ASP A 251 -19.61 -2.96 -6.32
CA ASP A 251 -19.93 -3.79 -7.50
C ASP A 251 -20.37 -2.98 -8.74
N VAL A 252 -19.96 -1.72 -8.85
CA VAL A 252 -20.30 -0.86 -9.99
C VAL A 252 -19.15 -0.82 -11.00
N GLN A 253 -19.46 -0.85 -12.30
CA GLN A 253 -18.44 -0.75 -13.35
C GLN A 253 -17.61 0.54 -13.20
N GLY A 254 -16.29 0.39 -13.23
CA GLY A 254 -15.36 1.50 -13.05
C GLY A 254 -15.06 1.85 -11.59
N HIS A 255 -15.78 1.25 -10.62
CA HIS A 255 -15.44 1.37 -9.20
C HIS A 255 -14.06 0.76 -8.93
N VAL A 256 -13.27 1.42 -8.07
CA VAL A 256 -11.87 1.06 -7.84
C VAL A 256 -11.71 -0.36 -7.30
N VAL A 257 -12.57 -0.74 -6.35
CA VAL A 257 -12.60 -2.09 -5.75
C VAL A 257 -12.85 -3.14 -6.82
N ARG A 258 -13.89 -2.98 -7.64
CA ARG A 258 -14.19 -3.90 -8.75
C ARG A 258 -13.04 -4.02 -9.74
N ARG A 259 -12.40 -2.90 -10.11
CA ARG A 259 -11.25 -2.89 -11.03
C ARG A 259 -10.07 -3.70 -10.50
N VAL A 260 -9.80 -3.64 -9.19
CA VAL A 260 -8.66 -4.32 -8.55
C VAL A 260 -8.97 -5.77 -8.19
N TYR A 261 -10.13 -6.05 -7.61
CA TYR A 261 -10.42 -7.36 -6.99
C TYR A 261 -11.32 -8.28 -7.84
N ALA A 262 -11.93 -7.77 -8.92
CA ALA A 262 -12.62 -8.58 -9.91
C ALA A 262 -11.93 -8.56 -11.28
N GLU A 263 -11.84 -7.39 -11.92
CA GLU A 263 -11.39 -7.29 -13.32
C GLU A 263 -9.90 -7.62 -13.49
N LEU A 264 -9.05 -7.19 -12.56
CA LEU A 264 -7.61 -7.41 -12.66
C LEU A 264 -7.25 -8.91 -12.58
N PRO A 265 -7.76 -9.70 -11.62
CA PRO A 265 -7.63 -11.15 -11.61
C PRO A 265 -7.95 -11.85 -12.94
N GLU A 266 -9.04 -11.45 -13.60
CA GLU A 266 -9.42 -12.00 -14.91
C GLU A 266 -8.38 -11.70 -15.99
N ARG A 267 -7.82 -10.48 -15.98
CA ARG A 267 -6.84 -10.01 -16.97
C ARG A 267 -5.46 -10.64 -16.81
N ILE A 268 -5.08 -11.04 -15.59
CA ILE A 268 -3.79 -11.71 -15.32
C ILE A 268 -3.91 -13.24 -15.35
N SER A 269 -5.09 -13.76 -15.71
CA SER A 269 -5.40 -15.20 -15.79
C SER A 269 -5.08 -15.93 -14.48
N GLY A 270 -5.48 -15.35 -13.35
CA GLY A 270 -5.30 -15.97 -12.05
C GLY A 270 -6.19 -17.20 -11.86
N VAL A 271 -5.69 -18.17 -11.10
CA VAL A 271 -6.42 -19.35 -10.66
C VAL A 271 -6.80 -19.16 -9.21
N ASP A 272 -8.04 -19.48 -8.87
CA ASP A 272 -8.50 -19.31 -7.50
C ASP A 272 -7.84 -20.34 -6.56
N GLU A 273 -7.32 -19.85 -5.44
CA GLU A 273 -6.64 -20.61 -4.39
C GLU A 273 -7.20 -20.15 -3.04
N THR A 274 -7.50 -21.09 -2.15
CA THR A 274 -8.01 -20.78 -0.81
C THR A 274 -6.91 -20.99 0.23
N VAL A 275 -6.63 -19.96 1.01
CA VAL A 275 -5.76 -20.02 2.20
C VAL A 275 -6.64 -20.09 3.44
N ARG A 276 -6.39 -21.06 4.33
CA ARG A 276 -7.17 -21.23 5.57
C ARG A 276 -6.38 -20.73 6.77
N VAL A 277 -6.98 -19.84 7.55
CA VAL A 277 -6.33 -19.20 8.70
C VAL A 277 -7.20 -19.40 9.94
N GLY A 278 -6.75 -20.22 10.89
CA GLY A 278 -7.63 -20.75 11.92
C GLY A 278 -8.90 -21.36 11.30
N ASP A 279 -10.05 -20.80 11.67
CA ASP A 279 -11.37 -21.19 11.16
C ASP A 279 -11.81 -20.39 9.91
N GLU A 280 -11.04 -19.38 9.50
CA GLU A 280 -11.36 -18.53 8.35
C GLU A 280 -10.79 -19.09 7.04
N SER A 281 -11.46 -18.75 5.94
CA SER A 281 -11.02 -19.09 4.58
C SER A 281 -10.93 -17.82 3.74
N HIS A 282 -9.74 -17.53 3.23
CA HIS A 282 -9.47 -16.39 2.37
C HIS A 282 -9.25 -16.88 0.95
N LEU A 283 -10.09 -16.42 0.03
CA LEU A 283 -9.98 -16.76 -1.38
C LEU A 283 -9.07 -15.74 -2.07
N TYR A 284 -8.14 -16.21 -2.89
CA TYR A 284 -7.26 -15.38 -3.71
C TYR A 284 -7.30 -15.86 -5.15
N SER A 285 -7.19 -14.93 -6.10
CA SER A 285 -6.84 -15.27 -7.47
C SER A 285 -5.33 -15.18 -7.64
N VAL A 286 -4.69 -16.32 -7.86
CA VAL A 286 -3.23 -16.47 -7.87
C VAL A 286 -2.73 -16.60 -9.31
N ALA A 287 -1.81 -15.73 -9.69
CA ALA A 287 -1.18 -15.73 -11.00
C ALA A 287 0.34 -15.90 -10.86
N PRO A 288 1.00 -16.67 -11.75
CA PRO A 288 2.45 -16.64 -11.87
C PRO A 288 2.95 -15.23 -12.21
N ILE A 289 4.12 -14.84 -11.70
CA ILE A 289 4.72 -13.53 -12.01
C ILE A 289 4.84 -13.32 -13.53
N ALA A 290 5.15 -14.37 -14.30
CA ALA A 290 5.22 -14.30 -15.75
C ALA A 290 3.91 -13.85 -16.41
N SER A 291 2.76 -14.28 -15.89
CA SER A 291 1.45 -13.84 -16.39
C SER A 291 1.19 -12.36 -16.08
N VAL A 292 1.60 -11.90 -14.89
CA VAL A 292 1.50 -10.49 -14.50
C VAL A 292 2.42 -9.62 -15.38
N GLU A 293 3.65 -10.07 -15.63
CA GLU A 293 4.58 -9.39 -16.56
C GLU A 293 4.02 -9.32 -17.98
N SER A 294 3.41 -10.40 -18.47
CA SER A 294 2.74 -10.42 -19.78
C SER A 294 1.58 -9.40 -19.85
N TYR A 295 0.80 -9.26 -18.78
CA TYR A 295 -0.27 -8.26 -18.69
C TYR A 295 0.27 -6.82 -18.72
N LEU A 296 1.37 -6.55 -18.02
CA LEU A 296 2.04 -5.24 -18.05
C LEU A 296 2.59 -4.94 -19.46
N GLY A 297 3.13 -5.97 -20.12
CA GLY A 297 3.62 -5.94 -21.50
C GLY A 297 4.88 -5.11 -21.67
N THR A 298 5.17 -4.70 -22.91
CA THR A 298 6.38 -3.95 -23.29
C THR A 298 6.51 -2.55 -22.66
N ARG A 299 5.47 -2.10 -21.96
CA ARG A 299 5.47 -0.83 -21.22
C ARG A 299 6.26 -0.94 -19.93
N PHE A 300 6.36 -2.14 -19.35
CA PHE A 300 7.10 -2.40 -18.13
C PHE A 300 8.54 -2.76 -18.46
N SER A 301 9.47 -2.19 -17.71
CA SER A 301 10.89 -2.50 -17.80
C SER A 301 11.51 -2.62 -16.41
N ARG A 302 12.53 -3.47 -16.30
CA ARG A 302 13.42 -3.57 -15.15
C ARG A 302 14.85 -3.35 -15.66
N PRO A 303 15.71 -2.66 -14.90
CA PRO A 303 17.12 -2.53 -15.26
C PRO A 303 17.86 -3.86 -15.22
#